data_AF-A0A7W7PFT1-F1
#
_entry.id   AF-A0A7W7PFT1-F1
#
_cell.length_a   1.000
_cell.length_b   1.000
_cell.length_c   1.000
_cell.angle_alpha   90.00
_cell.angle_beta   90.00
_cell.angle_gamma   90.00
#
_symmetry.space_group_name_H-M   'P 1'
#
loop_
_entity.id
_entity.type
_entity.pdbx_description
1 polymer ?
#
loop_
_entity_poly.entity_id
_entity_poly.type
_entity_poly.pdbx_seq_one_letter_code
_entity_poly.pdbx_strand_id
1 'polypeptide(L)'
;MPPPGQRLAKGWPVSHYGPVPRFRPDRWNLQVFGATATRQTYSWTFDEVLTMPRATVLADLHCASGTSTLGHEFFGVPASTLLDLAPPAPGVSHVMAWAEYGYSANLRLSDFTADSTIMATHHDGEPLTLEHGFPLRPLLRTKLSGSANRAISQLPGPVQQFALGQAGAQPVVVEAGS
;
A
#
# COMPACT_ATOMS: atom_id res chain seq x y z
N MET A 1 3.85 15.43 -17.56
CA MET A 1 5.16 16.03 -17.24
C MET A 1 5.46 15.74 -15.78
N PRO A 2 6.68 15.35 -15.39
CA PRO A 2 6.98 15.09 -13.98
C PRO A 2 6.92 16.38 -13.15
N PRO A 3 6.69 16.28 -11.83
CA PRO A 3 6.66 17.44 -10.94
C PRO A 3 8.03 18.14 -10.87
N PRO A 4 8.10 19.42 -10.47
CA PRO A 4 9.36 20.13 -10.30
C PRO A 4 10.34 19.34 -9.42
N GLY A 5 11.61 19.25 -9.86
CA GLY A 5 12.65 18.50 -9.15
C GLY A 5 12.67 17.00 -9.43
N GLN A 6 11.76 16.47 -10.25
CA GLN A 6 11.78 15.07 -10.69
C GLN A 6 12.21 14.90 -12.15
N ARG A 7 12.89 13.80 -12.44
CA ARG A 7 13.31 13.39 -13.78
C ARG A 7 12.52 12.16 -14.23
N LEU A 8 12.17 12.10 -15.52
CA LEU A 8 11.54 10.90 -16.07
C LEU A 8 12.52 9.74 -16.07
N ALA A 9 12.10 8.61 -15.53
CA ALA A 9 12.78 7.32 -15.65
C ALA A 9 12.05 6.43 -16.67
N LYS A 10 12.74 5.40 -17.17
CA LYS A 10 12.16 4.40 -18.07
C LYS A 10 11.65 3.21 -17.27
N GLY A 11 10.44 2.75 -17.61
CA GLY A 11 9.82 1.56 -17.01
C GLY A 11 9.45 1.76 -15.55
N TRP A 12 8.86 0.74 -14.92
CA TRP A 12 8.56 0.76 -13.49
C TRP A 12 9.80 0.36 -12.69
N PRO A 13 10.35 1.21 -11.81
CA PRO A 13 11.53 0.85 -11.03
C PRO A 13 11.22 -0.21 -9.97
N VAL A 14 12.07 -1.24 -9.94
CA VAL A 14 12.16 -2.20 -8.85
C VAL A 14 12.61 -1.48 -7.58
N SER A 15 11.86 -1.68 -6.48
CA SER A 15 12.14 -1.05 -5.19
C SER A 15 11.89 -2.04 -4.07
N HIS A 16 12.99 -2.64 -3.59
CA HIS A 16 13.06 -3.51 -2.42
C HIS A 16 14.33 -3.17 -1.61
N TYR A 17 14.26 -3.36 -0.29
CA TYR A 17 15.44 -3.43 0.56
C TYR A 17 15.76 -4.91 0.79
N GLY A 18 16.98 -5.38 0.48
CA GLY A 18 17.35 -6.78 0.72
C GLY A 18 16.90 -7.77 -0.38
N PRO A 19 17.00 -9.10 -0.15
CA PRO A 19 16.64 -10.10 -1.16
C PRO A 19 15.14 -10.10 -1.47
N VAL A 20 14.78 -10.55 -2.67
CA VAL A 20 13.36 -10.67 -3.05
C VAL A 20 12.70 -11.80 -2.25
N PRO A 21 11.64 -11.54 -1.48
CA PRO A 21 11.01 -12.55 -0.64
C PRO A 21 10.35 -13.65 -1.48
N ARG A 22 10.43 -14.90 -1.02
CA ARG A 22 9.65 -15.99 -1.63
C ARG A 22 8.22 -15.93 -1.12
N PHE A 23 7.26 -15.78 -2.02
CA PHE A 23 5.85 -15.85 -1.67
C PHE A 23 5.46 -17.27 -1.22
N ARG A 24 4.79 -17.36 -0.07
CA ARG A 24 4.24 -18.58 0.52
C ARG A 24 2.76 -18.36 0.84
N PRO A 25 1.83 -18.76 -0.04
CA PRO A 25 0.41 -18.44 0.13
C PRO A 25 -0.19 -19.00 1.42
N ASP A 26 0.32 -20.15 1.89
CA ASP A 26 -0.10 -20.81 3.13
C ASP A 26 0.22 -20.01 4.41
N ARG A 27 1.19 -19.09 4.34
CA ARG A 27 1.62 -18.26 5.47
C ARG A 27 1.33 -16.78 5.28
N TRP A 28 0.84 -16.41 4.12
CA TRP A 28 0.60 -15.01 3.79
C TRP A 28 -0.77 -14.59 4.29
N ASN A 29 -0.82 -13.42 4.94
CA ASN A 29 -2.06 -12.74 5.25
C ASN A 29 -1.90 -11.23 5.15
N LEU A 30 -3.00 -10.56 4.84
CA LEU A 30 -3.16 -9.12 4.95
C LEU A 30 -3.89 -8.82 6.26
N GLN A 31 -3.28 -8.00 7.12
CA GLN A 31 -3.86 -7.69 8.44
C GLN A 31 -4.20 -6.22 8.60
N VAL A 32 -5.36 -5.94 9.22
CA VAL A 32 -5.76 -4.62 9.72
C VAL A 32 -6.06 -4.74 11.21
N PHE A 33 -5.37 -3.97 12.05
CA PHE A 33 -5.48 -4.05 13.51
C PHE A 33 -5.36 -2.68 14.19
N GLY A 34 -5.27 -2.67 15.53
CA GLY A 34 -5.12 -1.46 16.33
C GLY A 34 -6.47 -0.89 16.75
N ALA A 35 -6.67 0.42 16.55
CA ALA A 35 -7.89 1.12 16.93
C ALA A 35 -9.04 0.89 15.92
N THR A 36 -9.38 -0.37 15.65
CA THR A 36 -10.60 -0.73 14.89
C THR A 36 -11.84 -0.50 15.77
N ALA A 37 -13.01 -0.29 15.16
CA ALA A 37 -14.26 -0.02 15.87
C ALA A 37 -14.64 -1.16 16.84
N THR A 38 -14.28 -2.39 16.48
CA THR A 38 -14.48 -3.60 17.29
C THR A 38 -13.30 -3.92 18.20
N ARG A 39 -12.15 -3.24 18.04
CA ARG A 39 -10.85 -3.57 18.63
C ARG A 39 -10.32 -4.97 18.27
N GLN A 40 -10.85 -5.57 17.22
CA GLN A 40 -10.38 -6.86 16.70
C GLN A 40 -9.32 -6.66 15.62
N THR A 41 -8.49 -7.68 15.46
CA THR A 41 -7.61 -7.83 14.29
C THR A 41 -8.38 -8.54 13.19
N TYR A 42 -8.36 -7.95 12.00
CA TYR A 42 -8.89 -8.51 10.78
C TYR A 42 -7.72 -9.07 9.97
N SER A 43 -7.88 -10.26 9.41
CA SER A 43 -6.85 -10.96 8.65
C SER A 43 -7.48 -11.67 7.46
N TRP A 44 -6.88 -11.54 6.30
CA TRP A 44 -7.33 -12.19 5.06
C TRP A 44 -6.18 -12.93 4.40
N THR A 45 -6.44 -14.15 3.94
CA THR A 45 -5.57 -14.92 3.05
C THR A 45 -5.49 -14.27 1.67
N PHE A 46 -4.52 -14.69 0.86
CA PHE A 46 -4.37 -14.12 -0.48
C PHE A 46 -5.59 -14.41 -1.36
N ASP A 47 -6.15 -15.62 -1.27
CA ASP A 47 -7.34 -16.01 -2.01
C ASP A 47 -8.55 -15.15 -1.61
N GLU A 48 -8.74 -14.88 -0.32
CA GLU A 48 -9.81 -13.97 0.15
C GLU A 48 -9.64 -12.55 -0.40
N VAL A 49 -8.41 -12.03 -0.42
CA VAL A 49 -8.12 -10.71 -1.00
C VAL A 49 -8.49 -10.66 -2.49
N LEU A 50 -8.26 -11.74 -3.24
CA LEU A 50 -8.62 -11.81 -4.66
C LEU A 50 -10.14 -11.83 -4.90
N THR A 51 -10.95 -12.17 -3.89
CA THR A 51 -12.42 -12.12 -3.94
C THR A 51 -13.02 -10.76 -3.60
N MET A 52 -12.24 -9.83 -3.03
CA MET A 52 -12.72 -8.50 -2.66
C MET A 52 -13.09 -7.67 -3.91
N PRO A 53 -13.92 -6.62 -3.75
CA PRO A 53 -14.11 -5.61 -4.80
C PRO A 53 -12.75 -5.06 -5.31
N ARG A 54 -12.59 -5.03 -6.63
CA ARG A 54 -11.35 -4.57 -7.28
C ARG A 54 -11.61 -3.38 -8.18
N ALA A 55 -10.60 -2.55 -8.35
CA ALA A 55 -10.62 -1.39 -9.23
C ALA A 55 -9.33 -1.30 -10.05
N THR A 56 -9.39 -0.53 -11.13
CA THR A 56 -8.23 -0.14 -11.92
C THR A 56 -7.94 1.35 -11.68
N VAL A 57 -6.68 1.67 -11.43
CA VAL A 57 -6.20 3.05 -11.23
C VAL A 57 -5.10 3.35 -12.25
N LEU A 58 -5.27 4.45 -12.98
CA LEU A 58 -4.21 5.03 -13.81
C LEU A 58 -3.41 6.02 -12.97
N ALA A 59 -2.11 5.77 -12.81
CA ALA A 59 -1.29 6.49 -11.87
C ALA A 59 0.08 6.89 -12.44
N ASP A 60 0.62 7.98 -11.90
CA ASP A 60 1.98 8.44 -12.11
C ASP A 60 2.78 8.15 -10.83
N LEU A 61 3.82 7.35 -10.95
CA LEU A 61 4.63 6.93 -9.82
C LEU A 61 5.78 7.91 -9.61
N HIS A 62 5.86 8.43 -8.40
CA HIS A 62 6.88 9.39 -8.00
C HIS A 62 7.69 8.84 -6.83
N CYS A 63 9.00 8.73 -7.03
CA CYS A 63 9.93 8.24 -6.02
C CYS A 63 10.61 9.40 -5.30
N ALA A 64 10.84 9.22 -3.99
CA ALA A 64 11.58 10.18 -3.16
C ALA A 64 13.00 10.45 -3.67
N SER A 65 13.58 9.54 -4.47
CA SER A 65 14.88 9.72 -5.12
C SER A 65 14.88 10.71 -6.30
N GLY A 66 13.73 11.34 -6.59
CA GLY A 66 13.61 12.37 -7.64
C GLY A 66 13.35 11.80 -9.03
N THR A 67 12.75 10.62 -9.12
CA THR A 67 12.39 9.98 -10.40
C THR A 67 10.89 9.78 -10.51
N SER A 68 10.34 10.03 -11.71
CA SER A 68 8.94 9.79 -12.04
C SER A 68 8.81 8.82 -13.21
N THR A 69 7.78 7.98 -13.14
CA THR A 69 7.35 7.10 -14.24
C THR A 69 5.84 7.27 -14.39
N LEU A 70 5.37 7.49 -15.62
CA LEU A 70 4.02 7.99 -15.88
C LEU A 70 3.15 6.95 -16.58
N GLY A 71 1.84 7.06 -16.40
CA GLY A 71 0.86 6.28 -17.18
C GLY A 71 0.80 4.80 -16.84
N HIS A 72 1.04 4.43 -15.58
CA HIS A 72 0.91 3.06 -15.12
C HIS A 72 -0.55 2.69 -14.90
N GLU A 73 -0.94 1.49 -15.29
CA GLU A 73 -2.24 0.91 -14.95
C GLU A 73 -2.07 -0.11 -13.83
N PHE A 74 -2.70 0.14 -12.68
CA PHE A 74 -2.68 -0.77 -11.55
C PHE A 74 -4.07 -1.33 -11.29
N PHE A 75 -4.13 -2.63 -11.03
CA PHE A 75 -5.38 -3.30 -10.68
C PHE A 75 -5.23 -4.04 -9.35
N GLY A 76 -6.25 -3.96 -8.52
CA GLY A 76 -6.20 -4.47 -7.15
C GLY A 76 -7.37 -4.02 -6.28
N VAL A 77 -7.23 -4.14 -4.97
CA VAL A 77 -8.29 -3.84 -3.99
C VAL A 77 -8.15 -2.38 -3.53
N PRO A 78 -9.19 -1.53 -3.66
CA PRO A 78 -9.16 -0.18 -3.10
C PRO A 78 -8.87 -0.21 -1.59
N ALA A 79 -8.03 0.69 -1.10
CA ALA A 79 -7.71 0.72 0.32
C ALA A 79 -8.94 1.07 1.20
N SER A 80 -9.91 1.80 0.65
CA SER A 80 -11.22 2.05 1.29
C SER A 80 -11.99 0.77 1.58
N THR A 81 -11.93 -0.24 0.69
CA THR A 81 -12.57 -1.53 0.89
C THR A 81 -12.08 -2.23 2.16
N LEU A 82 -10.79 -2.11 2.48
CA LEU A 82 -10.26 -2.67 3.72
C LEU A 82 -10.83 -1.99 4.95
N LEU A 83 -11.12 -0.69 4.89
CA LEU A 83 -11.70 0.07 5.99
C LEU A 83 -13.21 -0.14 6.10
N ASP A 84 -13.90 -0.45 5.00
CA ASP A 84 -15.29 -0.87 5.07
C ASP A 84 -15.43 -2.23 5.79
N LEU A 85 -14.48 -3.14 5.56
CA LEU A 85 -14.43 -4.46 6.21
C LEU A 85 -13.89 -4.40 7.65
N ALA A 86 -12.92 -3.51 7.91
CA ALA A 86 -12.29 -3.29 9.21
C ALA A 86 -12.42 -1.81 9.62
N PRO A 87 -13.64 -1.37 10.02
CA PRO A 87 -13.92 0.03 10.27
C PRO A 87 -13.05 0.62 11.40
N PRO A 88 -12.52 1.85 11.23
CA PRO A 88 -11.78 2.54 12.28
C PRO A 88 -12.68 2.92 13.46
N ALA A 89 -12.12 2.93 14.67
CA ALA A 89 -12.79 3.50 15.83
C ALA A 89 -12.95 5.02 15.70
N PRO A 90 -13.93 5.63 16.40
CA PRO A 90 -14.09 7.07 16.44
C PRO A 90 -12.79 7.78 16.84
N GLY A 91 -12.46 8.84 16.10
CA GLY A 91 -11.28 9.65 16.34
C GLY A 91 -10.00 9.17 15.65
N VAL A 92 -9.93 7.93 15.12
CA VAL A 92 -8.77 7.48 14.32
C VAL A 92 -8.51 8.43 13.17
N SER A 93 -7.25 8.83 13.03
CA SER A 93 -6.84 9.83 12.05
C SER A 93 -5.73 9.33 11.12
N HIS A 94 -5.08 8.22 11.46
CA HIS A 94 -3.91 7.72 10.76
C HIS A 94 -3.91 6.19 10.59
N VAL A 95 -3.20 5.73 9.56
CA VAL A 95 -2.90 4.34 9.26
C VAL A 95 -1.39 4.18 9.23
N MET A 96 -0.85 3.28 10.05
CA MET A 96 0.52 2.81 9.94
C MET A 96 0.55 1.62 8.98
N ALA A 97 1.40 1.68 7.96
CA ALA A 97 1.64 0.57 7.03
C ALA A 97 3.03 -0.01 7.28
N TRP A 98 3.17 -1.34 7.31
CA TRP A 98 4.46 -2.03 7.44
C TRP A 98 4.77 -2.89 6.23
N ALA A 99 5.89 -2.56 5.59
CA ALA A 99 6.51 -3.39 4.57
C ALA A 99 7.56 -4.31 5.19
N GLU A 100 7.98 -5.29 4.38
CA GLU A 100 9.10 -6.13 4.74
C GLU A 100 10.38 -5.33 5.04
N TYR A 101 11.31 -5.97 5.77
CA TYR A 101 12.58 -5.38 6.20
C TYR A 101 12.46 -4.14 7.09
N GLY A 102 11.34 -4.03 7.84
CA GLY A 102 11.16 -3.01 8.87
C GLY A 102 10.83 -1.62 8.32
N TYR A 103 10.51 -1.51 7.02
CA TYR A 103 10.02 -0.26 6.48
C TYR A 103 8.59 0.00 6.98
N SER A 104 8.33 1.20 7.49
CA SER A 104 6.99 1.61 7.88
C SER A 104 6.69 3.02 7.42
N ALA A 105 5.40 3.30 7.19
CA ALA A 105 4.91 4.61 6.82
C ALA A 105 3.67 4.98 7.64
N ASN A 106 3.66 6.18 8.20
CA ASN A 106 2.51 6.74 8.88
C ASN A 106 1.73 7.64 7.90
N LEU A 107 0.49 7.27 7.62
CA LEU A 107 -0.36 7.88 6.60
C LEU A 107 -1.57 8.52 7.26
N ARG A 108 -2.01 9.68 6.78
CA ARG A 108 -3.33 10.20 7.18
C ARG A 108 -4.39 9.25 6.63
N LEU A 109 -5.41 8.98 7.43
CA LEU A 109 -6.54 8.14 7.02
C LEU A 109 -7.18 8.68 5.73
N SER A 110 -7.26 10.00 5.58
CA SER A 110 -7.80 10.66 4.38
C SER A 110 -6.96 10.49 3.11
N ASP A 111 -5.65 10.28 3.23
CA ASP A 111 -4.80 9.96 2.09
C ASP A 111 -4.85 8.45 1.78
N PHE A 112 -5.03 7.61 2.82
CA PHE A 112 -5.24 6.17 2.67
C PHE A 112 -6.59 5.83 2.02
N THR A 113 -7.66 6.56 2.31
CA THR A 113 -8.99 6.36 1.72
C THR A 113 -9.19 7.05 0.38
N ALA A 114 -8.15 7.66 -0.20
CA ALA A 114 -8.28 8.31 -1.49
C ALA A 114 -8.54 7.29 -2.61
N ASP A 115 -9.33 7.68 -3.62
CA ASP A 115 -9.71 6.82 -4.75
C ASP A 115 -8.52 6.28 -5.56
N SER A 116 -7.37 6.96 -5.48
CA SER A 116 -6.13 6.55 -6.12
C SER A 116 -5.26 5.60 -5.27
N THR A 117 -5.66 5.33 -4.02
CA THR A 117 -4.92 4.45 -3.11
C THR A 117 -5.43 3.02 -3.23
N ILE A 118 -4.54 2.11 -3.67
CA ILE A 118 -4.91 0.75 -4.06
C ILE A 118 -3.88 -0.26 -3.55
N MET A 119 -4.37 -1.42 -3.14
CA MET A 119 -3.58 -2.62 -2.89
C MET A 119 -3.42 -3.38 -4.21
N ALA A 120 -2.41 -3.01 -5.01
CA ALA A 120 -2.20 -3.54 -6.34
C ALA A 120 -1.77 -5.00 -6.30
N THR A 121 -2.39 -5.83 -7.12
CA THR A 121 -2.00 -7.23 -7.37
C THR A 121 -1.57 -7.45 -8.82
N HIS A 122 -1.88 -6.49 -9.70
CA HIS A 122 -1.55 -6.50 -11.12
C HIS A 122 -1.05 -5.12 -11.58
N HIS A 123 -0.21 -5.12 -12.62
CA HIS A 123 0.28 -3.94 -13.33
C HIS A 123 0.23 -4.20 -14.84
N ASP A 124 -0.35 -3.28 -15.59
CA ASP A 124 -0.55 -3.37 -17.05
C ASP A 124 -1.18 -4.71 -17.51
N GLY A 125 -2.18 -5.18 -16.76
CA GLY A 125 -2.93 -6.42 -17.06
C GLY A 125 -2.29 -7.72 -16.55
N GLU A 126 -1.04 -7.69 -16.11
CA GLU A 126 -0.30 -8.86 -15.65
C GLU A 126 -0.16 -8.88 -14.12
N PRO A 127 -0.12 -10.07 -13.48
CA PRO A 127 0.20 -10.17 -12.06
C PRO A 127 1.53 -9.49 -11.74
N LEU A 128 1.64 -8.90 -10.55
CA LEU A 128 2.93 -8.34 -10.11
C LEU A 128 4.03 -9.41 -10.15
N THR A 129 5.24 -9.00 -10.51
CA THR A 129 6.41 -9.85 -10.28
C THR A 129 6.84 -9.76 -8.83
N LEU A 130 7.61 -10.75 -8.35
CA LEU A 130 8.17 -10.72 -6.99
C LEU A 130 8.99 -9.44 -6.73
N GLU A 131 9.77 -9.00 -7.72
CA GLU A 131 10.55 -7.75 -7.66
C GLU A 131 9.68 -6.50 -7.53
N HIS A 132 8.47 -6.55 -8.09
CA HIS A 132 7.51 -5.46 -8.04
C HIS A 132 6.52 -5.57 -6.87
N GLY A 133 6.73 -6.49 -5.94
CA GLY A 133 5.94 -6.59 -4.70
C GLY A 133 4.80 -7.59 -4.75
N PHE A 134 4.86 -8.62 -5.61
CA PHE A 134 3.96 -9.76 -5.51
C PHE A 134 3.99 -10.36 -4.09
N PRO A 135 2.83 -10.73 -3.51
CA PRO A 135 1.51 -10.84 -4.15
C PRO A 135 0.70 -9.54 -4.16
N LEU A 136 1.10 -8.53 -3.37
CA LEU A 136 0.34 -7.32 -3.14
C LEU A 136 1.26 -6.15 -2.80
N ARG A 137 1.07 -5.03 -3.48
CA ARG A 137 1.79 -3.78 -3.25
C ARG A 137 0.84 -2.60 -3.02
N PRO A 138 0.92 -1.93 -1.87
CA PRO A 138 0.18 -0.69 -1.66
C PRO A 138 0.79 0.43 -2.49
N LEU A 139 -0.08 1.10 -3.23
CA LEU A 139 0.19 2.31 -3.96
C LEU A 139 -0.62 3.40 -3.33
N LEU A 140 0.08 4.35 -2.73
CA LEU A 140 -0.52 5.34 -1.85
C LEU A 140 -0.55 6.69 -2.55
N ARG A 141 -1.67 7.39 -2.43
CA ARG A 141 -1.77 8.76 -2.94
C ARG A 141 -0.68 9.65 -2.34
N THR A 142 -0.01 10.42 -3.19
CA THR A 142 0.92 11.47 -2.76
C THR A 142 0.46 12.85 -3.23
N LYS A 143 0.70 13.87 -2.42
CA LYS A 143 0.42 15.28 -2.75
C LYS A 143 1.72 15.95 -3.15
N LEU A 144 2.11 15.81 -4.41
CA LEU A 144 3.27 16.50 -4.98
C LEU A 144 2.80 17.77 -5.72
N SER A 145 3.36 18.92 -5.34
CA SER A 145 3.03 20.21 -5.99
C SER A 145 3.26 20.14 -7.50
N GLY A 146 2.26 20.54 -8.28
CA GLY A 146 2.31 20.50 -9.75
C GLY A 146 2.06 19.13 -10.37
N SER A 147 1.71 18.11 -9.59
CA SER A 147 1.32 16.79 -10.11
C SER A 147 -0.18 16.73 -10.39
N ALA A 148 -0.57 15.93 -11.38
CA ALA A 148 -1.98 15.60 -11.60
C ALA A 148 -2.55 14.81 -10.41
N ASN A 149 -3.88 14.66 -10.34
CA ASN A 149 -4.60 13.83 -9.35
C ASN A 149 -4.27 12.32 -9.41
N ARG A 150 -3.23 11.93 -10.15
CA ARG A 150 -2.76 10.56 -10.38
C ARG A 150 -1.46 10.23 -9.64
N ALA A 151 -0.92 11.18 -8.88
CA ALA A 151 0.36 11.00 -8.20
C ALA A 151 0.26 9.96 -7.08
N ILE A 152 1.07 8.90 -7.19
CA ILE A 152 1.22 7.87 -6.17
C ILE A 152 2.69 7.67 -5.79
N SER A 153 2.89 7.13 -4.59
CA SER A 153 4.17 6.59 -4.15
C SER A 153 3.99 5.13 -3.73
N GLN A 154 5.02 4.34 -3.97
CA GLN A 154 5.06 2.94 -3.56
C GLN A 154 5.93 2.77 -2.33
N LEU A 155 5.52 1.90 -1.41
CA LEU A 155 6.38 1.48 -0.31
C LEU A 155 7.43 0.47 -0.83
N PRO A 156 8.66 0.45 -0.30
CA PRO A 156 9.68 -0.54 -0.65
C PRO A 156 9.26 -1.95 -0.21
N GLY A 157 9.28 -2.93 -1.11
CA GLY A 157 8.88 -4.31 -0.81
C GLY A 157 7.36 -4.52 -0.64
N PRO A 158 6.92 -5.77 -0.44
CA PRO A 158 5.51 -6.08 -0.17
C PRO A 158 5.13 -5.61 1.25
N VAL A 159 3.89 -5.14 1.40
CA VAL A 159 3.30 -4.69 2.67
C VAL A 159 2.17 -5.62 3.02
N GLN A 160 2.17 -6.08 4.27
CA GLN A 160 1.28 -7.14 4.73
C GLN A 160 0.45 -6.72 5.94
N GLN A 161 0.77 -5.59 6.56
CA GLN A 161 0.17 -5.19 7.83
C GLN A 161 -0.16 -3.69 7.84
N PHE A 162 -1.34 -3.38 8.36
CA PHE A 162 -1.84 -2.03 8.59
C PHE A 162 -2.39 -1.90 10.01
N ALA A 163 -2.05 -0.81 10.70
CA ALA A 163 -2.67 -0.48 11.99
C ALA A 163 -3.33 0.88 11.99
N LEU A 164 -4.50 0.94 12.59
CA LEU A 164 -5.28 2.15 12.77
C LEU A 164 -4.90 2.84 14.07
N GLY A 165 -4.69 4.17 14.02
CA GLY A 165 -4.24 4.93 15.19
C GLY A 165 -4.29 6.45 15.03
N GLN A 166 -3.60 7.13 15.95
CA GLN A 166 -3.41 8.59 15.94
C GLN A 166 -2.04 8.98 15.38
N ALA A 167 -1.89 10.25 15.01
CA ALA A 167 -0.59 10.83 14.65
C ALA A 167 0.44 10.58 15.77
N GLY A 168 1.61 10.06 15.42
CA GLY A 168 2.70 9.83 16.38
C GLY A 168 2.48 8.69 17.39
N ALA A 169 1.41 7.90 17.27
CA ALA A 169 1.28 6.68 18.04
C ALA A 169 2.44 5.73 17.70
N GLN A 170 3.17 5.31 18.73
CA GLN A 170 4.20 4.27 18.60
C GLN A 170 3.53 2.99 18.10
N PRO A 171 4.19 2.22 17.23
CA PRO A 171 3.65 0.98 16.74
C PRO A 171 3.32 0.05 17.92
N VAL A 172 2.10 -0.46 17.98
CA VAL A 172 1.84 -1.68 18.75
C VAL A 172 2.51 -2.77 17.94
N VAL A 173 3.73 -3.15 18.33
CA VAL A 173 4.39 -4.34 17.78
C VAL A 173 3.51 -5.53 18.18
N VAL A 174 2.74 -6.02 17.22
CA VAL A 174 2.14 -7.34 17.36
C VAL A 174 3.28 -8.29 17.10
N GLU A 175 3.90 -8.80 18.18
CA GLU A 175 4.81 -9.94 18.03
C GLU A 175 4.01 -11.04 17.35
N ALA A 176 4.46 -11.45 16.16
CA ALA A 176 3.92 -12.63 15.50
C ALA A 176 4.17 -13.80 16.46
N GLY A 177 3.10 -14.25 17.12
CA GLY A 177 3.16 -15.33 18.10
C GLY A 177 3.87 -16.56 17.52
N SER A 178 4.74 -17.12 18.36
CA SER A 178 5.60 -18.30 18.16
C SER A 178 4.94 -19.50 17.51
#